data_AF-A0AAE3EZS1-F1
#
_entry.id   AF-A0AAE3EZS1-F1
#
_cell.length_a   1.000
_cell.length_b   1.000
_cell.length_c   1.000
_cell.angle_alpha   90.00
_cell.angle_beta   90.00
_cell.angle_gamma   90.00
#
_symmetry.space_group_name_H-M   'P 1'
#
loop_
_entity.id
_entity.type
_entity.pdbx_description
1 polymer ?
#
loop_
_entity_poly.entity_id
_entity_poly.type
_entity_poly.pdbx_seq_one_letter_code
_entity_poly.pdbx_strand_id
1 'polypeptide(L)'
;MKNLKIYKIVLTLFVAVFFVACDEGGDPDPGATEVVEMAGDWYVQFLVDGEDIYGLGYQLISTYNTAANDGTEMWIDDHGNTWQYKVKCPVNTSSLTFSGTGLNSNVDGYEVSVDVTNGTIVKNGATSTGGNTVDAISFDAVFSDDPSTTYHMEGYRRTGLLEDEH
;
A
#
# COMPACT_ATOMS: atom_id res chain seq x y z
N MET A 1 -60.28 -28.47 -29.74
CA MET A 1 -59.92 -27.55 -28.62
C MET A 1 -58.87 -28.10 -27.64
N LYS A 2 -58.06 -29.12 -27.98
CA LYS A 2 -57.01 -29.65 -27.07
C LYS A 2 -55.70 -28.85 -27.09
N ASN A 3 -55.43 -28.08 -28.15
CA ASN A 3 -54.19 -27.33 -28.33
C ASN A 3 -54.07 -26.08 -27.44
N LEU A 4 -55.20 -25.60 -26.88
CA LEU A 4 -55.27 -24.40 -26.03
C LEU A 4 -54.78 -24.65 -24.57
N LYS A 5 -54.51 -25.90 -24.17
CA LYS A 5 -53.90 -26.20 -22.86
C LYS A 5 -52.38 -26.36 -22.95
N ILE A 6 -51.88 -26.87 -24.07
CA ILE A 6 -50.45 -27.12 -24.29
C ILE A 6 -49.66 -25.81 -24.42
N TYR A 7 -50.15 -24.80 -25.15
CA TYR A 7 -49.41 -23.54 -25.26
C TYR A 7 -49.30 -22.81 -23.91
N LYS A 8 -50.30 -22.92 -23.02
CA LYS A 8 -50.22 -22.35 -21.67
C LYS A 8 -49.15 -23.03 -20.84
N ILE A 9 -49.08 -24.37 -20.91
CA ILE A 9 -48.04 -25.15 -20.22
C ILE A 9 -46.66 -24.81 -20.78
N VAL A 10 -46.51 -24.74 -22.10
CA VAL A 10 -45.24 -24.37 -22.76
C VAL A 10 -44.83 -22.94 -22.43
N LEU A 11 -45.77 -21.99 -22.42
CA LEU A 11 -45.51 -20.60 -22.05
C LEU A 11 -45.11 -20.46 -20.57
N THR A 12 -45.76 -21.18 -19.67
CA THR A 12 -45.39 -21.22 -18.25
C THR A 12 -44.00 -21.86 -18.05
N LEU A 13 -43.68 -22.93 -18.79
CA LEU A 13 -42.36 -23.55 -18.76
C LEU A 13 -41.29 -22.60 -19.31
N PHE A 14 -41.59 -21.86 -20.38
CA PHE A 14 -40.68 -20.90 -21.01
C PHE A 14 -40.41 -19.70 -20.10
N VAL A 15 -41.42 -19.18 -19.40
CA VAL A 15 -41.28 -18.09 -18.42
C VAL A 15 -40.47 -18.52 -17.19
N ALA A 16 -40.56 -19.77 -16.75
CA ALA A 16 -39.81 -20.29 -15.61
C ALA A 16 -38.29 -20.37 -15.87
N VAL A 17 -37.85 -20.54 -17.12
CA VAL A 17 -36.42 -20.63 -17.49
C VAL A 17 -35.72 -19.27 -17.42
N PHE A 18 -36.43 -18.15 -17.52
CA PHE A 18 -35.84 -16.81 -17.45
C PHE A 18 -35.37 -16.40 -16.04
N PHE A 19 -35.81 -17.08 -14.98
CA PHE A 19 -35.39 -16.76 -13.60
C PHE A 19 -34.10 -17.46 -13.15
N VAL A 20 -33.51 -18.33 -13.99
CA VAL A 20 -32.28 -19.10 -13.66
C VAL A 20 -31.04 -18.51 -14.35
N ALA A 21 -31.18 -17.42 -15.11
CA ALA A 21 -30.11 -16.87 -15.95
C ALA A 21 -29.37 -15.66 -15.34
N CYS A 22 -29.62 -15.30 -14.08
CA CYS A 22 -28.67 -14.46 -13.33
C CYS A 22 -27.60 -15.37 -12.75
N ASP A 23 -26.55 -15.62 -13.54
CA ASP A 23 -25.25 -15.92 -12.96
C ASP A 23 -24.80 -14.62 -12.29
N GLU A 24 -25.05 -14.50 -10.98
CA GLU A 24 -24.27 -13.58 -10.14
C GLU A 24 -22.84 -14.08 -10.28
N GLY A 25 -22.14 -13.63 -11.33
CA GLY A 25 -20.71 -13.90 -11.51
C GLY A 25 -20.09 -13.62 -10.16
N GLY A 26 -19.62 -14.68 -9.51
CA GLY A 26 -19.56 -14.75 -8.05
C GLY A 26 -18.63 -13.72 -7.42
N ASP A 27 -18.26 -13.95 -6.16
CA ASP A 27 -17.23 -13.17 -5.48
C ASP A 27 -15.92 -13.98 -5.45
N PRO A 28 -15.20 -14.12 -6.58
CA PRO A 28 -13.95 -14.85 -6.59
C PRO A 28 -12.90 -14.07 -5.79
N ASP A 29 -12.18 -14.79 -4.92
CA ASP A 29 -11.01 -14.24 -4.24
C ASP A 29 -9.98 -13.79 -5.29
N PRO A 30 -9.65 -12.48 -5.38
CA PRO A 30 -8.67 -11.97 -6.34
C PRO A 30 -7.24 -12.40 -6.01
N GLY A 31 -7.00 -12.95 -4.81
CA GLY A 31 -5.68 -13.22 -4.27
C GLY A 31 -4.95 -11.93 -3.86
N ALA A 32 -3.78 -12.10 -3.25
CA ALA A 32 -2.95 -10.99 -2.80
C ALA A 32 -1.48 -11.40 -2.64
N THR A 33 -0.60 -10.40 -2.48
CA THR A 33 0.76 -10.61 -2.02
C THR A 33 0.79 -10.73 -0.49
N GLU A 34 1.81 -11.38 0.06
CA GLU A 34 1.88 -11.67 1.51
C GLU A 34 2.00 -10.40 2.38
N VAL A 35 2.39 -9.27 1.77
CA VAL A 35 2.50 -7.96 2.44
C VAL A 35 1.50 -6.94 1.88
N VAL A 36 0.42 -7.38 1.23
CA VAL A 36 -0.54 -6.50 0.52
C VAL A 36 -1.03 -5.33 1.37
N GLU A 37 -1.30 -5.56 2.66
CA GLU A 37 -1.81 -4.54 3.58
C GLU A 37 -0.78 -3.47 3.94
N MET A 38 0.50 -3.78 3.75
CA MET A 38 1.64 -2.90 4.01
C MET A 38 2.22 -2.30 2.72
N ALA A 39 1.82 -2.80 1.55
CA ALA A 39 2.24 -2.30 0.25
C ALA A 39 1.40 -1.08 -0.18
N GLY A 40 2.00 -0.15 -0.91
CA GLY A 40 1.33 1.03 -1.43
C GLY A 40 2.28 2.14 -1.87
N ASP A 41 1.69 3.17 -2.46
CA ASP A 41 2.30 4.47 -2.68
C ASP A 41 1.91 5.40 -1.53
N TRP A 42 2.85 6.20 -1.06
CA TRP A 42 2.70 7.05 0.12
C TRP A 42 3.26 8.44 -0.16
N TYR A 43 2.53 9.46 0.27
CA TYR A 43 3.06 10.80 0.39
C TYR A 43 3.57 10.99 1.82
N VAL A 44 4.87 11.18 1.98
CA VAL A 44 5.55 11.30 3.28
C VAL A 44 6.35 12.59 3.36
N GLN A 45 6.39 13.20 4.55
CA GLN A 45 7.32 14.27 4.87
C GLN A 45 8.62 13.68 5.40
N PHE A 46 9.71 14.40 5.21
CA PHE A 46 11.05 14.00 5.66
C PHE A 46 11.53 15.00 6.73
N LEU A 47 11.31 14.63 8.00
CA LEU A 47 11.40 15.55 9.12
C LEU A 47 12.63 15.27 9.99
N VAL A 48 13.18 16.32 10.59
CA VAL A 48 14.18 16.23 11.66
C VAL A 48 13.64 17.02 12.85
N ASP A 49 13.55 16.38 14.02
CA ASP A 49 12.93 16.95 15.23
C ASP A 49 11.51 17.53 15.00
N GLY A 50 10.76 16.93 14.06
CA GLY A 50 9.40 17.36 13.69
C GLY A 50 9.33 18.52 12.70
N GLU A 51 10.46 18.97 12.14
CA GLU A 51 10.53 20.04 11.15
C GLU A 51 11.05 19.55 9.79
N ASP A 52 10.46 20.03 8.70
CA ASP A 52 10.97 19.83 7.34
C ASP A 52 12.11 20.82 7.06
N ILE A 53 13.29 20.50 7.56
CA ILE A 53 14.47 21.39 7.47
C ILE A 53 15.02 21.52 6.04
N TYR A 54 14.63 20.63 5.13
CA TYR A 54 15.04 20.64 3.72
C TYR A 54 14.02 21.31 2.80
N GLY A 55 12.81 21.58 3.31
CA GLY A 55 11.72 22.17 2.53
C GLY A 55 11.25 21.27 1.38
N LEU A 56 11.29 19.96 1.58
CA LEU A 56 10.87 18.99 0.56
C LEU A 56 9.35 18.90 0.44
N GLY A 57 8.60 19.21 1.50
CA GLY A 57 7.16 18.94 1.56
C GLY A 57 6.87 17.45 1.53
N TYR A 58 5.76 17.06 0.90
CA TYR A 58 5.41 15.66 0.71
C TYR A 58 6.16 15.06 -0.48
N GLN A 59 6.84 13.96 -0.23
CA GLN A 59 7.58 13.19 -1.21
C GLN A 59 6.90 11.84 -1.43
N LEU A 60 6.91 11.37 -2.68
CA LEU A 60 6.32 10.09 -3.04
C LEU A 60 7.31 8.96 -2.75
N ILE A 61 6.92 8.01 -1.91
CA ILE A 61 7.66 6.76 -1.69
C ILE A 61 6.73 5.57 -1.93
N SER A 62 7.30 4.38 -2.14
CA SER A 62 6.50 3.15 -2.22
C SER A 62 7.03 2.07 -1.29
N THR A 63 6.10 1.27 -0.77
CA THR A 63 6.39 -0.01 -0.13
C THR A 63 5.75 -1.14 -0.92
N TYR A 64 6.43 -2.27 -1.09
CA TYR A 64 5.90 -3.37 -1.90
C TYR A 64 6.57 -4.71 -1.59
N ASN A 65 5.94 -5.81 -1.98
CA ASN A 65 6.46 -7.15 -1.73
C ASN A 65 7.82 -7.37 -2.38
N THR A 66 8.65 -8.19 -1.74
CA THR A 66 9.82 -8.75 -2.41
C THR A 66 9.38 -9.83 -3.40
N ALA A 67 10.30 -10.21 -4.30
CA ALA A 67 10.05 -11.31 -5.24
C ALA A 67 9.83 -12.67 -4.54
N ALA A 68 10.31 -12.83 -3.30
CA ALA A 68 10.07 -14.05 -2.51
C ALA A 68 8.60 -14.18 -2.10
N ASN A 69 7.94 -13.05 -1.83
CA ASN A 69 6.53 -12.98 -1.43
C ASN A 69 6.21 -13.98 -0.30
N ASP A 70 6.94 -13.90 0.81
CA ASP A 70 6.82 -14.82 1.95
C ASP A 70 6.34 -14.14 3.25
N GLY A 71 6.00 -12.85 3.18
CA GLY A 71 5.47 -12.07 4.31
C GLY A 71 6.50 -11.69 5.37
N THR A 72 7.79 -11.92 5.13
CA THR A 72 8.86 -11.66 6.11
C THR A 72 9.58 -10.33 5.90
N GLU A 73 9.60 -9.83 4.67
CA GLU A 73 10.23 -8.58 4.28
C GLU A 73 9.46 -7.86 3.16
N MET A 74 9.59 -6.55 3.10
CA MET A 74 9.09 -5.71 2.00
C MET A 74 10.18 -4.73 1.53
N TRP A 75 10.04 -4.22 0.32
CA TRP A 75 10.83 -3.07 -0.13
C TRP A 75 10.27 -1.78 0.45
N ILE A 76 11.18 -0.86 0.80
CA ILE A 76 10.93 0.57 0.95
C ILE A 76 11.77 1.24 -0.14
N ASP A 77 11.13 2.00 -1.02
CA ASP A 77 11.75 2.66 -2.17
C ASP A 77 11.36 4.12 -2.16
N ASP A 78 12.34 5.01 -1.98
CA ASP A 78 12.09 6.45 -1.98
C ASP A 78 12.07 7.05 -3.38
N HIS A 79 12.33 6.25 -4.43
CA HIS A 79 12.43 6.66 -5.83
C HIS A 79 13.40 7.82 -6.09
N GLY A 80 14.37 8.06 -5.19
CA GLY A 80 15.27 9.20 -5.29
C GLY A 80 14.71 10.53 -4.78
N ASN A 81 13.55 10.52 -4.12
CA ASN A 81 12.84 11.73 -3.71
C ASN A 81 13.29 12.30 -2.35
N THR A 82 14.01 11.52 -1.54
CA THR A 82 14.51 11.96 -0.23
C THR A 82 16.03 11.80 -0.13
N TRP A 83 16.49 10.59 0.17
CA TRP A 83 17.91 10.26 0.38
C TRP A 83 18.47 9.34 -0.71
N GLN A 84 17.68 9.01 -1.74
CA GLN A 84 18.06 8.07 -2.81
C GLN A 84 18.37 6.67 -2.27
N TYR A 85 17.41 6.07 -1.60
CA TYR A 85 17.55 4.76 -0.98
C TYR A 85 16.43 3.79 -1.34
N LYS A 86 16.81 2.52 -1.42
CA LYS A 86 15.90 1.41 -1.64
C LYS A 86 16.33 0.21 -0.83
N VAL A 87 15.60 -0.14 0.22
CA VAL A 87 16.01 -1.18 1.17
C VAL A 87 14.95 -2.26 1.33
N LYS A 88 15.37 -3.49 1.60
CA LYS A 88 14.49 -4.53 2.10
C LYS A 88 14.38 -4.41 3.61
N CYS A 89 13.18 -4.20 4.13
CA CYS A 89 12.92 -4.07 5.55
C CYS A 89 12.13 -5.28 6.04
N PRO A 90 12.57 -5.95 7.13
CA PRO A 90 11.77 -6.96 7.81
C PRO A 90 10.43 -6.39 8.31
N VAL A 91 9.37 -7.20 8.21
CA VAL A 91 8.01 -6.79 8.58
C VAL A 91 7.37 -7.77 9.56
N ASN A 92 6.36 -7.27 10.26
CA ASN A 92 5.37 -8.08 10.96
C ASN A 92 3.98 -7.71 10.42
N THR A 93 3.46 -8.53 9.51
CA THR A 93 2.19 -8.28 8.82
C THR A 93 0.97 -8.33 9.73
N SER A 94 1.05 -9.01 10.88
CA SER A 94 -0.04 -9.07 11.85
C SER A 94 -0.20 -7.78 12.65
N SER A 95 0.90 -7.09 12.93
CA SER A 95 0.92 -5.82 13.67
C SER A 95 1.11 -4.60 12.77
N LEU A 96 1.33 -4.80 11.47
CA LEU A 96 1.63 -3.76 10.49
C LEU A 96 2.85 -2.92 10.88
N THR A 97 3.85 -3.56 11.48
CA THR A 97 5.11 -2.93 11.90
C THR A 97 6.29 -3.40 11.07
N PHE A 98 7.33 -2.57 10.97
CA PHE A 98 8.54 -2.88 10.22
C PHE A 98 9.77 -2.20 10.83
N SER A 99 10.91 -2.89 10.79
CA SER A 99 12.17 -2.38 11.32
C SER A 99 13.34 -3.24 10.89
N GLY A 100 14.51 -2.65 10.76
CA GLY A 100 15.76 -3.36 10.50
C GLY A 100 16.98 -2.45 10.66
N THR A 101 18.15 -3.05 10.85
CA THR A 101 19.42 -2.35 11.09
C THR A 101 20.43 -2.75 10.02
N GLY A 102 21.20 -1.81 9.52
CA GLY A 102 22.23 -2.03 8.50
C GLY A 102 21.63 -2.52 7.17
N LEU A 103 20.46 -2.02 6.79
CA LEU A 103 19.79 -2.42 5.57
C LEU A 103 20.51 -1.78 4.38
N ASN A 104 21.22 -2.57 3.59
CA ASN A 104 21.96 -2.06 2.43
C ASN A 104 20.98 -1.58 1.34
N SER A 105 21.19 -0.34 0.87
CA SER A 105 20.45 0.22 -0.25
C SER A 105 20.75 -0.53 -1.54
N ASN A 106 19.74 -0.67 -2.39
CA ASN A 106 19.80 -1.29 -3.71
C ASN A 106 19.73 -0.23 -4.82
N VAL A 107 20.35 0.92 -4.59
CA VAL A 107 20.46 2.01 -5.58
C VAL A 107 21.83 1.94 -6.24
N ASP A 108 21.85 1.83 -7.56
CA ASP A 108 23.10 1.72 -8.31
C ASP A 108 23.95 3.01 -8.18
N GLY A 109 25.21 2.84 -7.79
CA GLY A 109 26.19 3.94 -7.74
C GLY A 109 26.14 4.80 -6.48
N TYR A 110 25.29 4.45 -5.50
CA TYR A 110 25.25 5.10 -4.20
C TYR A 110 25.15 4.07 -3.07
N GLU A 111 26.28 3.86 -2.40
CA GLU A 111 26.42 2.88 -1.32
C GLU A 111 26.07 3.51 0.02
N VAL A 112 24.84 3.27 0.49
CA VAL A 112 24.36 3.69 1.81
C VAL A 112 23.63 2.53 2.47
N SER A 113 23.72 2.43 3.80
CA SER A 113 22.87 1.54 4.60
C SER A 113 21.96 2.35 5.50
N VAL A 114 20.78 1.79 5.79
CA VAL A 114 19.72 2.47 6.54
C VAL A 114 19.33 1.64 7.75
N ASP A 115 19.27 2.28 8.90
CA ASP A 115 18.57 1.76 10.07
C ASP A 115 17.13 2.28 10.03
N VAL A 116 16.16 1.38 9.91
CA VAL A 116 14.73 1.68 9.96
C VAL A 116 14.18 1.23 11.30
N THR A 117 13.60 2.16 12.07
CA THR A 117 13.02 1.86 13.38
C THR A 117 11.64 2.49 13.53
N ASN A 118 10.88 2.02 14.52
CA ASN A 118 9.53 2.53 14.83
C ASN A 118 8.55 2.50 13.64
N GLY A 119 8.80 1.66 12.65
CA GLY A 119 7.97 1.58 11.45
C GLY A 119 6.59 1.01 11.75
N THR A 120 5.56 1.76 11.38
CA THR A 120 4.15 1.38 11.58
C THR A 120 3.29 1.84 10.41
N ILE A 121 2.28 1.04 10.08
CA ILE A 121 1.18 1.42 9.21
C ILE A 121 -0.11 1.34 10.03
N VAL A 122 -0.85 2.45 10.09
CA VAL A 122 -2.12 2.54 10.81
C VAL A 122 -3.25 2.67 9.82
N LYS A 123 -4.10 1.64 9.74
CA LYS A 123 -5.27 1.64 8.88
C LYS A 123 -6.22 2.76 9.27
N ASN A 124 -6.70 3.53 8.28
CA ASN A 124 -7.54 4.70 8.52
C ASN A 124 -6.96 5.69 9.55
N GLY A 125 -5.63 5.78 9.65
CA GLY A 125 -4.92 6.56 10.65
C GLY A 125 -4.66 8.02 10.28
N ALA A 126 -4.91 8.41 9.03
CA ALA A 126 -4.62 9.74 8.51
C ALA A 126 -5.82 10.35 7.77
N THR A 127 -5.73 11.66 7.53
CA THR A 127 -6.62 12.41 6.66
C THR A 127 -5.79 13.00 5.53
N SER A 128 -6.15 12.72 4.27
CA SER A 128 -5.46 13.26 3.10
C SER A 128 -5.69 14.77 2.97
N THR A 129 -4.92 15.46 2.11
CA THR A 129 -5.09 16.91 1.86
C THR A 129 -6.52 17.30 1.48
N GLY A 130 -7.18 16.48 0.66
CA GLY A 130 -8.58 16.61 0.24
C GLY A 130 -9.61 16.20 1.31
N GLY A 131 -9.18 15.69 2.47
CA GLY A 131 -10.04 15.37 3.60
C GLY A 131 -10.53 13.92 3.66
N ASN A 132 -9.96 13.00 2.88
CA ASN A 132 -10.35 11.60 2.89
C ASN A 132 -9.65 10.84 4.03
N THR A 133 -10.37 9.92 4.68
CA THR A 133 -9.75 8.98 5.62
C THR A 133 -8.91 7.96 4.86
N VAL A 134 -7.63 7.85 5.22
CA VAL A 134 -6.63 7.03 4.54
C VAL A 134 -5.70 6.34 5.54
N ASP A 135 -4.96 5.32 5.09
CA ASP A 135 -3.92 4.70 5.90
C ASP A 135 -2.78 5.69 6.17
N ALA A 136 -2.22 5.65 7.37
CA ALA A 136 -1.02 6.39 7.76
C ALA A 136 0.21 5.48 7.72
N ILE A 137 1.37 6.05 7.41
CA ILE A 137 2.67 5.41 7.53
C ILE A 137 3.60 6.32 8.34
N SER A 138 4.39 5.74 9.24
CA SER A 138 5.40 6.47 10.01
C SER A 138 6.58 5.56 10.33
N PHE A 139 7.80 6.07 10.24
CA PHE A 139 9.03 5.37 10.62
C PHE A 139 10.20 6.35 10.80
N ASP A 140 11.21 5.91 11.55
CA ASP A 140 12.48 6.62 11.67
C ASP A 140 13.53 5.95 10.77
N ALA A 141 14.34 6.77 10.11
CA ALA A 141 15.47 6.36 9.30
C ALA A 141 16.77 7.02 9.80
N VAL A 142 17.85 6.25 9.91
CA VAL A 142 19.21 6.76 10.11
C VAL A 142 20.07 6.23 8.98
N PHE A 143 20.72 7.12 8.24
CA PHE A 143 21.56 6.79 7.09
C PHE A 143 23.02 6.66 7.52
N SER A 144 23.75 5.67 7.00
CA SER A 144 25.12 5.41 7.43
C SER A 144 26.11 6.54 7.11
N ASP A 145 25.80 7.40 6.15
CA ASP A 145 26.59 8.59 5.80
C ASP A 145 26.16 9.85 6.56
N ASP A 146 25.05 9.79 7.31
CA ASP A 146 24.68 10.75 8.36
C ASP A 146 24.13 10.03 9.61
N PRO A 147 25.01 9.32 10.36
CA PRO A 147 24.57 8.46 11.46
C PRO A 147 24.14 9.23 12.73
N SER A 148 24.31 10.55 12.75
CA SER A 148 23.96 11.40 13.90
C SER A 148 22.54 11.95 13.84
N THR A 149 21.87 11.82 12.70
CA THR A 149 20.55 12.41 12.48
C THR A 149 19.52 11.30 12.35
N THR A 150 18.44 11.43 13.13
CA THR A 150 17.25 10.60 12.95
C THR A 150 16.25 11.37 12.10
N TYR A 151 15.91 10.79 10.96
CA TYR A 151 14.92 11.32 10.04
C TYR A 151 13.58 10.66 10.32
N HIS A 152 12.59 11.43 10.72
CA HIS A 152 11.23 10.96 10.92
C HIS A 152 10.47 11.10 9.60
N MET A 153 10.08 9.96 9.03
CA MET A 153 9.26 9.90 7.83
C MET A 153 7.83 9.59 8.22
N GLU A 154 6.91 10.54 8.04
CA GLU A 154 5.49 10.36 8.34
C GLU A 154 4.61 10.85 7.20
N GLY A 155 3.48 10.19 6.99
CA GLY A 155 2.58 10.55 5.90
C GLY A 155 1.39 9.62 5.74
N TYR A 156 0.84 9.60 4.53
CA TYR A 156 -0.41 8.91 4.25
C TYR A 156 -0.44 8.26 2.86
N ARG A 157 -1.32 7.26 2.72
CA ARG A 157 -1.50 6.50 1.48
C ARG A 157 -2.03 7.39 0.36
N ARG A 158 -1.36 7.37 -0.79
CA ARG A 158 -1.78 8.08 -1.99
C ARG A 158 -3.16 7.60 -2.45
N THR A 159 -4.06 8.53 -2.72
CA THR A 159 -5.45 8.24 -3.13
C THR A 159 -5.61 8.16 -4.65
N GLY A 160 -4.70 8.80 -5.41
CA GLY A 160 -4.82 9.00 -6.85
C GLY A 160 -5.84 10.09 -7.25
N LEU A 161 -6.42 10.80 -6.27
CA LEU A 161 -7.26 11.96 -6.50
C LEU A 161 -6.39 13.20 -6.69
N LEU A 162 -6.68 14.00 -7.72
CA LEU A 162 -5.85 15.16 -8.09
C LEU A 162 -5.64 16.17 -6.93
N GLU A 163 -6.62 16.30 -6.05
CA GLU A 163 -6.58 17.19 -4.87
C GLU A 163 -5.66 16.70 -3.74
N ASP A 164 -5.24 15.44 -3.78
CA ASP A 164 -4.35 14.82 -2.80
C ASP A 164 -2.91 14.63 -3.31
N GLU A 165 -2.64 14.98 -4.57
CA GLU A 165 -1.31 14.88 -5.18
C GLU A 165 -0.42 16.06 -4.77
N HIS A 166 0.89 15.79 -4.65
CA HIS A 166 1.93 16.76 -4.28
C HIS A 166 3.04 16.83 -5.33
#